data_AF-A0A538BA45-F1
#
_entry.id   AF-A0A538BA45-F1
#
_cell.length_a   1.000
_cell.length_b   1.000
_cell.length_c   1.000
_cell.angle_alpha   90.00
_cell.angle_beta   90.00
_cell.angle_gamma   90.00
#
_symmetry.space_group_name_H-M   'P 1'
#
loop_
_entity.id
_entity.type
_entity.pdbx_description
1 polymer ?
#
loop_
_entity_poly.entity_id
_entity_poly.type
_entity_poly.pdbx_seq_one_letter_code
_entity_poly.pdbx_strand_id
1 'polypeptide(L)'
;MGPGRHDLRRLHRPRRRDRHALGGPAVSALDGVSWVGLTFVDVFGLLNSVQLPAERFDAAVSDGEPFDGSALEGRARYLEADMLLRPDPGSVLRLDHGIARAVCDVLTLDGK
;
A
#
# COMPACT_ATOMS: atom_id res chain seq x y z
N MET A 1 25.60 31.35 -31.47
CA MET A 1 26.02 30.54 -30.31
C MET A 1 25.30 31.08 -29.09
N GLY A 2 24.19 30.45 -28.69
CA GLY A 2 23.38 30.84 -27.53
C GLY A 2 23.12 29.62 -26.66
N PRO A 3 23.15 29.72 -25.32
CA PRO A 3 23.09 28.55 -24.46
C PRO A 3 21.69 27.94 -24.49
N GLY A 4 21.66 26.62 -24.76
CA GLY A 4 20.45 25.82 -24.80
C GLY A 4 19.73 25.84 -23.45
N ARG A 5 18.43 26.17 -23.49
CA ARG A 5 17.53 26.02 -22.36
C ARG A 5 17.39 24.53 -22.08
N HIS A 6 18.05 24.05 -21.04
CA HIS A 6 17.83 22.70 -20.51
C HIS A 6 16.42 22.65 -19.91
N ASP A 7 15.49 22.08 -20.67
CA ASP A 7 14.13 21.78 -20.22
C ASP A 7 14.18 20.66 -19.17
N LEU A 8 14.17 21.05 -17.89
CA LEU A 8 14.15 20.16 -16.73
C LEU A 8 12.81 19.43 -16.53
N ARG A 9 11.86 19.51 -17.48
CA ARG A 9 10.56 18.81 -17.41
C ARG A 9 10.59 17.36 -17.89
N ARG A 10 11.77 16.79 -18.16
CA ARG A 10 11.96 15.35 -18.42
C ARG A 10 12.58 14.61 -17.23
N LEU A 11 12.11 14.89 -16.02
CA LEU A 11 12.14 13.84 -15.00
C LEU A 11 11.22 12.75 -15.51
N HIS A 12 11.84 11.70 -16.03
CA HIS A 12 11.22 10.45 -16.41
C HIS A 12 10.41 9.98 -15.20
N ARG A 13 9.13 10.36 -15.13
CA ARG A 13 8.22 9.78 -14.14
C ARG A 13 8.30 8.29 -14.42
N PRO A 14 8.83 7.46 -13.50
CA PRO A 14 8.75 6.03 -13.70
C PRO A 14 7.28 5.76 -13.93
N ARG A 15 6.93 5.19 -15.10
CA ARG A 15 5.57 4.74 -15.35
C ARG A 15 5.24 3.88 -14.14
N ARG A 16 4.28 4.32 -13.32
CA ARG A 16 3.69 3.52 -12.24
C ARG A 16 3.37 2.21 -12.96
N ARG A 17 4.20 1.18 -12.73
CA ARG A 17 4.07 -0.09 -13.43
C ARG A 17 2.65 -0.50 -13.09
N ASP A 18 1.79 -0.72 -14.08
CA ASP A 18 0.42 -1.18 -13.85
C ASP A 18 0.53 -2.52 -13.09
N ARG A 19 0.57 -2.45 -11.75
CA ARG A 19 0.72 -3.59 -10.85
C ARG A 19 -0.52 -4.48 -10.87
N HIS A 20 -1.59 -4.03 -11.53
CA HIS A 20 -2.81 -4.79 -11.79
C HIS A 20 -2.61 -6.06 -12.64
N ALA A 21 -1.43 -6.30 -13.21
CA ALA A 21 -1.16 -7.47 -14.06
C ALA A 21 -0.78 -8.77 -13.30
N LEU A 22 -0.83 -8.80 -11.96
CA LEU A 22 -0.76 -10.06 -11.18
C LEU A 22 -2.13 -10.38 -10.55
N GLY A 23 -3.20 -10.24 -11.34
CA GLY A 23 -4.55 -10.65 -10.97
C GLY A 23 -4.68 -12.17 -10.93
N GLY A 24 -4.27 -12.79 -9.82
CA GLY A 24 -4.77 -14.08 -9.35
C GLY A 24 -5.73 -13.87 -8.16
N PRO A 25 -6.69 -14.78 -7.90
CA PRO A 25 -7.75 -14.50 -6.95
C PRO A 25 -7.20 -14.45 -5.52
N ALA A 26 -7.18 -13.25 -4.93
CA ALA A 26 -6.88 -13.02 -3.52
C ALA A 26 -7.67 -13.93 -2.58
N VAL A 27 -8.90 -14.28 -2.99
CA VAL A 27 -9.86 -15.06 -2.22
C VAL A 27 -9.33 -16.46 -1.88
N SER A 28 -8.76 -17.20 -2.84
CA SER A 28 -8.26 -18.57 -2.56
C SER A 28 -7.02 -18.57 -1.67
N ALA A 29 -6.24 -17.49 -1.68
CA ALA A 29 -5.06 -17.37 -0.83
C ALA A 29 -5.42 -17.17 0.66
N LEU A 30 -6.68 -16.78 0.95
CA LEU A 30 -7.18 -16.48 2.28
C LEU A 30 -8.04 -17.59 2.90
N ASP A 31 -8.21 -18.74 2.23
CA ASP A 31 -9.00 -19.86 2.77
C ASP A 31 -8.46 -20.33 4.13
N GLY A 32 -9.21 -20.16 5.21
CA GLY A 32 -8.76 -20.50 6.57
C GLY A 32 -7.74 -19.52 7.16
N VAL A 33 -7.65 -18.30 6.62
CA VAL A 33 -6.98 -17.14 7.22
C VAL A 33 -8.03 -16.31 7.96
N SER A 34 -7.72 -15.90 9.19
CA SER A 34 -8.56 -15.03 10.00
C SER A 34 -8.10 -13.56 9.94
N TRP A 35 -6.80 -13.33 9.79
CA TRP A 35 -6.20 -11.99 9.82
C TRP A 35 -5.16 -11.80 8.73
N VAL A 36 -5.15 -10.61 8.14
CA VAL A 36 -4.16 -10.18 7.16
C VAL A 36 -3.43 -8.96 7.70
N GLY A 37 -2.10 -9.06 7.81
CA GLY A 37 -1.24 -7.93 8.05
C GLY A 37 -1.10 -7.08 6.78
N LEU A 38 -1.68 -5.89 6.78
CA LEU A 38 -1.47 -4.86 5.77
C LEU A 38 -0.13 -4.19 6.03
N THR A 39 0.87 -4.44 5.17
CA THR A 39 2.25 -4.00 5.41
C THR A 39 2.73 -2.98 4.41
N PHE A 40 3.42 -1.96 4.91
CA PHE A 40 3.99 -0.90 4.09
C PHE A 40 5.31 -0.42 4.69
N VAL A 41 6.09 0.30 3.90
CA VAL A 41 7.35 0.91 4.34
C VAL A 41 7.17 2.42 4.34
N ASP A 42 7.57 3.07 5.42
CA ASP A 42 7.48 4.52 5.54
C ASP A 42 8.65 5.25 4.88
N VAL A 43 8.65 6.58 4.94
CA VAL A 43 9.70 7.44 4.36
C VAL A 43 11.07 7.28 5.02
N PHE A 44 11.13 6.70 6.21
CA PHE A 44 12.37 6.39 6.93
C PHE A 44 12.85 4.95 6.69
N GLY A 45 12.11 4.17 5.89
CA GLY A 45 12.44 2.78 5.58
C GLY A 45 11.97 1.79 6.63
N LEU A 46 11.13 2.19 7.59
CA LEU A 46 10.60 1.29 8.62
C LEU A 46 9.41 0.49 8.09
N LEU A 47 9.43 -0.81 8.35
CA LEU A 47 8.32 -1.71 8.05
C LEU A 47 7.22 -1.53 9.09
N ASN A 48 6.03 -1.17 8.62
CA ASN A 48 4.83 -1.02 9.43
C ASN A 48 3.80 -2.08 9.05
N SER A 49 2.90 -2.42 9.98
CA SER A 49 1.83 -3.40 9.77
C SER A 49 0.55 -3.01 10.50
N VAL A 50 -0.59 -3.10 9.83
CA VAL A 50 -1.93 -2.97 10.41
C VAL A 50 -2.67 -4.30 10.26
N GLN A 51 -3.39 -4.73 11.30
CA GLN A 51 -4.16 -5.97 11.25
C GLN A 51 -5.54 -5.72 10.66
N LEU A 52 -5.92 -6.51 9.66
CA LEU A 52 -7.22 -6.48 9.02
C LEU A 52 -7.88 -7.87 9.11
N PRO A 53 -9.16 -7.99 9.51
CA PRO A 53 -9.91 -9.23 9.37
C PRO A 53 -9.90 -9.70 7.91
N ALA A 54 -9.64 -10.99 7.66
CA ALA A 54 -9.52 -11.50 6.30
C ALA A 54 -10.77 -11.28 5.44
N GLU A 55 -11.96 -11.31 6.06
CA GLU A 55 -13.25 -11.03 5.41
C GLU A 55 -13.36 -9.59 4.84
N ARG A 56 -12.55 -8.65 5.32
CA ARG A 56 -12.51 -7.27 4.84
C ARG A 56 -11.48 -7.04 3.74
N PHE A 57 -10.68 -8.06 3.39
CA PHE A 57 -9.55 -7.89 2.47
C PHE A 57 -9.99 -7.42 1.07
N ASP A 58 -11.04 -8.02 0.50
CA ASP A 58 -11.52 -7.64 -0.84
C ASP A 58 -12.06 -6.20 -0.90
N ALA A 59 -12.69 -5.75 0.19
CA ALA A 59 -13.12 -4.36 0.33
C ALA A 59 -11.90 -3.44 0.42
N ALA A 60 -10.88 -3.79 1.21
CA ALA A 60 -9.65 -3.02 1.30
C ALA A 60 -8.88 -2.96 -0.05
N VAL A 61 -8.87 -4.03 -0.84
CA VAL A 61 -8.29 -4.02 -2.19
C VAL A 61 -9.00 -3.01 -3.10
N SER A 62 -10.33 -2.95 -3.00
CA SER A 62 -11.18 -2.10 -3.86
C SER A 62 -11.18 -0.64 -3.42
N ASP A 63 -11.48 -0.40 -2.15
CA ASP A 63 -11.78 0.93 -1.60
C ASP A 63 -10.58 1.51 -0.84
N GLY A 64 -9.66 0.66 -0.36
CA GLY A 64 -8.62 1.02 0.60
C GLY A 64 -9.10 0.92 2.05
N GLU A 65 -8.20 0.57 2.96
CA GLU A 65 -8.48 0.57 4.40
C GLU A 65 -8.02 1.89 5.03
N PRO A 66 -8.92 2.65 5.69
CA PRO A 66 -8.55 3.85 6.43
C PRO A 66 -7.49 3.56 7.49
N PHE A 67 -6.45 4.39 7.53
CA PHE A 67 -5.37 4.29 8.48
C PHE A 67 -4.97 5.67 8.97
N ASP A 68 -4.84 5.80 10.29
CA ASP A 68 -4.31 7.00 10.92
C ASP A 68 -2.78 7.00 10.85
N GLY A 69 -2.23 7.92 10.07
CA GLY A 69 -0.79 8.13 9.92
C GLY A 69 -0.06 8.47 11.22
N SER A 70 -0.78 8.84 12.28
CA SER A 70 -0.19 9.12 13.59
C SER A 70 0.53 7.91 14.20
N ALA A 71 0.18 6.68 13.79
CA ALA A 71 0.81 5.44 14.22
C ALA A 71 2.22 5.21 13.62
N LEU A 72 2.65 6.03 12.66
CA LEU A 72 4.05 6.09 12.21
C LEU A 72 4.87 6.80 13.29
N GLU A 73 5.55 6.03 14.14
CA GLU A 73 6.28 6.51 15.31
C GLU A 73 7.07 7.82 15.04
N GLY A 74 6.54 8.93 15.57
CA GLY A 74 7.35 10.02 16.08
C GLY A 74 7.65 11.24 15.21
N ARG A 75 7.54 11.26 13.87
CA ARG A 75 8.13 12.40 13.10
C ARG A 75 7.45 12.90 11.82
N ALA A 76 6.22 12.49 11.52
CA ALA A 76 5.41 13.06 10.43
C ALA A 76 4.11 13.72 10.93
N ARG A 77 4.16 14.46 12.05
CA ARG A 77 3.01 15.15 12.69
C ARG A 77 2.27 16.19 11.81
N TYR A 78 2.63 16.32 10.54
CA TYR A 78 2.06 17.30 9.61
C TYR A 78 1.11 16.70 8.58
N LEU A 79 0.82 15.39 8.65
CA LEU A 79 -0.21 14.76 7.86
C LEU A 79 -1.20 14.07 8.81
N GLU A 80 -2.06 14.87 9.45
CA GLU A 80 -3.40 14.47 9.90
C GLU A 80 -4.31 14.23 8.67
N ALA A 81 -3.75 13.71 7.58
CA ALA A 81 -4.49 13.36 6.40
C ALA A 81 -4.99 11.95 6.63
N ASP A 82 -6.30 11.76 6.54
CA ASP A 82 -6.88 10.43 6.36
C ASP A 82 -6.16 9.74 5.19
N MET A 83 -5.47 8.65 5.49
CA MET A 83 -4.76 7.85 4.50
C MET A 83 -5.48 6.53 4.29
N LEU A 84 -5.24 5.92 3.13
CA LEU A 84 -5.76 4.62 2.76
C LEU A 84 -4.60 3.66 2.52
N LEU A 85 -4.65 2.49 3.14
CA LEU A 85 -3.83 1.35 2.79
C LEU A 85 -4.55 0.54 1.71
N ARG A 86 -3.99 0.49 0.51
CA ARG A 86 -4.51 -0.38 -0.56
C ARG A 86 -3.61 -1.60 -0.72
N PRO A 87 -4.02 -2.79 -0.25
CA PRO A 87 -3.24 -4.01 -0.44
C PRO A 87 -3.16 -4.42 -1.91
N ASP A 88 -2.00 -4.92 -2.32
CA ASP A 88 -1.81 -5.61 -3.58
C ASP A 88 -2.23 -7.09 -3.42
N PRO A 89 -3.34 -7.54 -4.05
CA PRO A 89 -3.80 -8.91 -3.95
C PRO A 89 -2.79 -9.94 -4.48
N GLY A 90 -1.91 -9.55 -5.41
CA GLY A 90 -0.85 -10.41 -5.93
C GLY A 90 0.32 -10.61 -4.97
N SER A 91 0.34 -9.88 -3.84
CA SER A 91 1.40 -9.93 -2.83
C SER A 91 1.02 -10.74 -1.58
N VAL A 92 -0.16 -11.37 -1.56
CA VAL A 92 -0.64 -12.13 -0.40
C VAL A 92 0.31 -13.29 -0.12
N LEU A 93 0.87 -13.30 1.08
CA LEU A 93 1.68 -14.39 1.61
C LEU A 93 0.99 -14.97 2.83
N ARG A 94 0.59 -16.23 2.74
CA ARG A 94 0.07 -16.97 3.89
C ARG A 94 1.21 -17.29 4.86
N LEU A 95 0.93 -17.07 6.13
CA LEU A 95 1.77 -17.40 7.27
C LEU A 95 1.10 -18.52 8.07
N ASP A 96 1.72 -18.88 9.20
CA ASP A 96 1.17 -19.91 10.08
C ASP A 96 -0.04 -19.40 10.88
N HIS A 97 -0.78 -20.34 11.49
CA HIS A 97 -1.85 -20.06 12.46
C HIS A 97 -3.00 -19.18 11.95
N GLY A 98 -3.36 -19.29 10.67
CA GLY A 98 -4.47 -18.54 10.09
C GLY A 98 -4.17 -17.05 9.91
N ILE A 99 -2.90 -16.70 9.72
CA ILE A 99 -2.45 -15.34 9.45
C ILE A 99 -1.94 -15.27 8.00
N ALA A 100 -2.16 -14.14 7.34
CA ALA A 100 -1.49 -13.80 6.09
C ALA A 100 -0.95 -12.38 6.16
N ARG A 101 -0.21 -11.97 5.12
CA ARG A 101 0.30 -10.62 4.96
C ARG A 101 0.13 -10.18 3.51
N ALA A 102 -0.14 -8.90 3.29
CA ALA A 102 -0.11 -8.27 1.97
C ALA A 102 0.71 -6.98 2.03
N VAL A 103 1.39 -6.66 0.93
CA VAL A 103 2.06 -5.38 0.73
C VAL A 103 1.02 -4.34 0.30
N CYS A 104 1.11 -3.14 0.83
CA CYS A 104 0.18 -2.05 0.59
C CYS A 104 0.87 -0.85 -0.04
N ASP A 105 0.16 -0.21 -0.97
CA ASP A 105 0.41 1.20 -1.30
C ASP A 105 -0.27 2.07 -0.23
N VAL A 106 0.38 3.18 0.17
CA VAL A 106 -0.22 4.21 1.02
C VAL A 106 -0.71 5.34 0.11
N LEU A 107 -2.00 5.67 0.19
CA LEU A 107 -2.66 6.67 -0.64
C LEU A 107 -3.25 7.77 0.24
N THR A 108 -3.35 8.99 -0.27
CA THR A 108 -4.23 10.01 0.33
C THR A 108 -5.69 9.77 -0.07
N LEU A 109 -6.68 10.39 0.62
CA LEU A 109 -8.10 10.33 0.19
C LEU A 109 -8.34 10.78 -1.26
N ASP A 110 -7.46 11.61 -1.81
CA ASP A 110 -7.48 12.02 -3.22
C ASP A 110 -6.99 10.90 -4.18
N GLY A 111 -6.64 9.73 -3.65
CA GLY A 111 -6.14 8.58 -4.41
C GLY A 111 -4.73 8.76 -4.97
N LYS A 112 -3.93 9.67 -4.42
CA LYS A 112 -2.56 9.97 -4.89
C LYS A 112 -1.51 9.17 -4.14
#